data_AF-E0M0I4-F1
#
_entry.id   AF-E0M0I4-F1
#
_cell.length_a   1.000
_cell.length_b   1.000
_cell.length_c   1.000
_cell.angle_alpha   90.00
_cell.angle_beta   90.00
_cell.angle_gamma   90.00
#
_symmetry.space_group_name_H-M   'P 1'
#
loop_
_entity.id
_entity.type
_entity.pdbx_description
1 polymer ?
#
loop_
_entity_poly.entity_id
_entity_poly.type
_entity_poly.pdbx_seq_one_letter_code
_entity_poly.pdbx_strand_id
1 'polypeptide(L)'
;MATKSDLQAKAIELEKDNQALKKLLDRAERELNDKLYPEEMPPIPVPYLITCQMKYYRMPWEPFWCYEHLQWCDELDSSFPYSMADNSCPICRGDN
;
A
#
# COMPACT_ATOMS: atom_id res chain seq x y z
N MET A 1 -24.43 29.68 -1.42
CA MET A 1 -23.57 29.83 -2.61
C MET A 1 -22.13 29.72 -2.14
N ALA A 2 -21.32 28.86 -2.77
CA ALA A 2 -19.91 28.77 -2.44
C ALA A 2 -19.23 30.10 -2.78
N THR A 3 -18.39 30.60 -1.88
CA THR A 3 -17.66 31.84 -2.09
C THR A 3 -16.47 31.60 -3.03
N LYS A 4 -15.90 32.67 -3.58
CA LYS A 4 -14.69 32.59 -4.40
C LYS A 4 -13.53 31.91 -3.65
N SER A 5 -13.40 32.17 -2.35
CA SER A 5 -12.40 31.55 -1.49
C SER A 5 -12.63 30.04 -1.32
N ASP A 6 -13.89 29.60 -1.16
CA ASP A 6 -14.21 28.17 -1.04
C ASP A 6 -13.84 27.42 -2.32
N LEU A 7 -14.11 28.02 -3.48
CA LEU A 7 -13.75 27.44 -4.77
C LEU A 7 -12.23 27.39 -4.99
N GLN A 8 -11.48 28.41 -4.53
CA GLN A 8 -10.02 28.42 -4.58
C GLN A 8 -9.40 27.36 -3.68
N ALA A 9 -9.89 27.20 -2.45
CA ALA A 9 -9.42 26.16 -1.54
C ALA A 9 -9.64 24.77 -2.14
N LYS A 10 -10.84 24.52 -2.69
CA LYS A 10 -11.16 23.25 -3.34
C LYS A 10 -10.30 22.98 -4.59
N ALA A 11 -9.98 24.01 -5.37
CA ALA A 11 -9.11 23.86 -6.53
C ALA A 11 -7.69 23.42 -6.10
N ILE A 12 -7.16 24.02 -5.03
CA ILE A 12 -5.85 23.65 -4.48
C ILE A 12 -5.85 22.20 -3.96
N GLU A 13 -6.92 21.78 -3.27
CA GLU A 13 -7.06 20.39 -2.82
C GLU A 13 -7.11 19.42 -4.01
N LEU A 14 -7.94 19.71 -5.01
CA LEU A 14 -8.05 18.88 -6.21
C LEU A 14 -6.74 18.83 -7.01
N GLU A 15 -5.96 19.91 -7.04
CA GLU A 15 -4.64 19.91 -7.68
C GLU A 15 -3.66 19.01 -6.94
N LYS A 16 -3.67 19.02 -5.60
CA LYS A 16 -2.85 18.10 -4.79
C LYS A 16 -3.25 16.65 -5.00
N ASP A 17 -4.54 16.36 -4.99
CA ASP A 17 -5.06 15.01 -5.22
C ASP A 17 -4.68 14.52 -6.63
N ASN A 18 -4.83 15.37 -7.65
CA ASN A 18 -4.41 15.03 -9.01
C ASN A 18 -2.91 14.75 -9.11
N GLN A 19 -2.06 15.50 -8.40
CA GLN A 19 -0.63 15.23 -8.37
C GLN A 19 -0.32 13.90 -7.67
N ALA A 20 -1.01 13.58 -6.57
CA ALA A 20 -0.86 12.32 -5.88
C ALA A 20 -1.29 11.13 -6.76
N LEU A 21 -2.45 11.24 -7.41
CA LEU A 21 -2.96 10.21 -8.31
C LEU A 21 -2.05 9.98 -9.52
N LYS A 22 -1.48 11.04 -10.11
CA LYS A 22 -0.49 10.91 -11.18
C LYS A 22 0.74 10.11 -10.76
N LYS A 23 1.28 10.36 -9.57
CA LYS A 23 2.41 9.59 -9.04
C LYS A 23 2.09 8.11 -8.86
N LEU A 24 0.88 7.80 -8.38
CA LEU A 24 0.42 6.41 -8.24
C LEU A 24 0.27 5.74 -9.60
N LEU A 25 -0.26 6.45 -10.60
CA LEU A 25 -0.38 5.96 -11.96
C LEU A 25 0.99 5.66 -12.57
N ASP A 26 1.94 6.60 -12.48
CA ASP A 26 3.30 6.41 -13.01
C ASP A 26 3.98 5.18 -12.39
N ARG A 27 3.74 4.92 -11.10
CA ARG A 27 4.24 3.73 -10.41
C ARG A 27 3.58 2.45 -10.90
N ALA A 28 2.25 2.43 -11.00
CA ALA A 28 1.52 1.27 -11.51
C ALA A 28 1.93 0.93 -12.95
N GLU A 29 2.17 1.94 -13.79
CA GLU A 29 2.71 1.75 -15.14
C GLU A 29 4.12 1.13 -15.10
N ARG A 30 4.99 1.55 -14.17
CA ARG A 30 6.31 0.90 -13.98
C ARG A 30 6.16 -0.55 -13.56
N GLU A 31 5.26 -0.86 -12.64
CA GLU A 31 4.99 -2.22 -12.18
C GLU A 31 4.55 -3.13 -13.32
N LEU A 32 3.59 -2.68 -14.15
CA LEU A 32 3.12 -3.43 -15.32
C LEU A 32 4.19 -3.69 -16.38
N ASN A 33 5.23 -2.85 -16.41
CA ASN A 33 6.33 -2.95 -17.37
C ASN A 33 7.60 -3.58 -16.76
N ASP A 34 7.54 -4.13 -15.55
CA ASP A 34 8.70 -4.66 -14.81
C ASP A 34 9.85 -3.65 -14.67
N LYS A 35 9.52 -2.36 -14.53
CA LYS A 35 10.45 -1.22 -14.42
C LYS A 35 10.38 -0.51 -13.07
N LEU A 36 9.98 -1.22 -12.02
CA LEU A 36 9.99 -0.68 -10.67
C LEU A 36 11.40 -0.25 -10.28
N TYR A 37 11.50 0.86 -9.55
CA TYR A 37 12.77 1.25 -8.96
C TYR A 37 13.14 0.29 -7.81
N PRO A 38 14.43 0.15 -7.46
CA PRO A 38 14.86 -0.71 -6.36
C PRO A 38 14.14 -0.42 -5.04
N GLU A 39 13.84 0.85 -4.76
CA GLU A 39 13.09 1.29 -3.58
C GLU A 39 11.59 0.92 -3.60
N GLU A 40 11.03 0.61 -4.77
CA GLU A 40 9.63 0.19 -4.93
C GLU A 40 9.47 -1.34 -4.88
N MET A 41 10.59 -2.07 -4.92
CA MET A 41 10.62 -3.52 -4.83
C MET A 41 10.49 -4.02 -3.38
N PRO A 42 9.96 -5.23 -3.17
CA PRO A 42 9.93 -5.83 -1.84
C PRO A 42 11.35 -5.95 -1.24
N PRO A 43 11.57 -5.59 0.04
CA PRO A 43 12.91 -5.54 0.64
C PRO A 43 13.63 -6.89 0.70
N ILE A 44 12.85 -7.98 0.80
CA ILE A 44 13.33 -9.36 0.78
C ILE A 44 12.45 -10.18 -0.17
N PRO A 45 12.87 -11.38 -0.60
CA PRO A 45 12.05 -12.23 -1.46
C PRO A 45 10.67 -12.52 -0.85
N VAL A 46 9.63 -12.38 -1.67
CA VAL A 46 8.24 -12.60 -1.25
C VAL A 46 7.96 -14.10 -1.11
N PRO A 47 7.53 -14.60 0.06
CA PRO A 47 7.18 -15.99 0.25
C PRO A 47 5.99 -16.42 -0.63
N TYR A 48 5.89 -17.72 -0.90
CA TYR A 48 4.79 -18.26 -1.69
C TYR A 48 3.41 -17.93 -1.11
N LEU A 49 3.26 -18.04 0.22
CA LEU A 49 2.01 -17.71 0.92
C LEU A 49 1.58 -16.25 0.65
N ILE A 50 2.51 -15.31 0.80
CA ILE A 50 2.27 -13.88 0.58
C ILE A 50 1.94 -13.64 -0.90
N THR A 51 2.66 -14.28 -1.82
CA THR A 51 2.37 -14.21 -3.26
C THR A 51 0.92 -14.66 -3.57
N CYS A 52 0.45 -15.73 -2.92
CA CYS A 52 -0.93 -16.20 -3.05
C CYS A 52 -1.94 -15.19 -2.48
N GLN A 53 -1.65 -14.60 -1.33
CA GLN A 53 -2.50 -13.58 -0.71
C GLN A 53 -2.56 -12.30 -1.56
N MET A 54 -1.41 -11.80 -2.05
CA MET A 54 -1.35 -10.67 -2.99
C MET A 54 -2.25 -10.89 -4.21
N LYS A 55 -2.20 -12.09 -4.80
CA LYS A 55 -3.06 -12.45 -5.94
C LYS A 55 -4.54 -12.54 -5.55
N TYR A 56 -4.84 -13.11 -4.39
CA TYR A 56 -6.22 -13.29 -3.91
C TYR A 56 -6.90 -11.94 -3.62
N TYR A 57 -6.22 -11.05 -2.90
CA TYR A 57 -6.73 -9.74 -2.53
C TYR A 57 -6.49 -8.66 -3.59
N ARG A 58 -5.72 -8.97 -4.64
CA ARG A 58 -5.28 -8.02 -5.68
C ARG A 58 -4.59 -6.78 -5.09
N MET A 59 -3.74 -7.03 -4.10
CA MET A 59 -2.98 -6.01 -3.40
C MET A 59 -1.49 -6.14 -3.71
N PRO A 60 -0.74 -5.03 -3.72
CA PRO A 60 0.71 -5.06 -3.87
C PRO A 60 1.36 -5.63 -2.59
N TRP A 61 2.68 -5.66 -2.51
CA TRP A 61 3.37 -6.34 -1.40
C TRP A 61 3.34 -5.55 -0.08
N GLU A 62 3.23 -4.22 -0.14
CA GLU A 62 3.39 -3.32 1.02
C GLU A 62 2.37 -3.56 2.14
N PRO A 63 1.07 -3.82 1.88
CA PRO A 63 0.11 -4.22 2.91
C PRO A 63 0.48 -5.49 3.70
N PHE A 64 1.37 -6.31 3.14
CA PHE A 64 1.83 -7.55 3.76
C PHE A 64 3.18 -7.37 4.47
N TRP A 65 3.72 -6.15 4.56
CA TRP A 65 5.02 -5.88 5.15
C TRP A 65 4.91 -5.23 6.53
N CYS A 66 5.54 -5.85 7.53
CA CYS A 66 5.71 -5.25 8.85
C CYS A 66 6.95 -4.36 8.86
N TYR A 67 6.74 -3.05 8.96
CA TYR A 67 7.82 -2.06 9.00
C TYR A 67 8.58 -2.04 10.32
N GLU A 68 7.99 -2.51 11.42
CA GLU A 68 8.63 -2.56 12.74
C GLU A 68 9.67 -3.68 12.82
N HIS A 69 9.30 -4.87 12.34
CA HIS A 69 10.12 -6.07 12.44
C HIS A 69 10.84 -6.43 11.14
N LEU A 70 10.57 -5.71 10.05
CA LEU A 70 11.10 -5.98 8.72
C LEU A 70 10.84 -7.43 8.29
N GLN A 71 9.60 -7.89 8.49
CA GLN A 71 9.14 -9.24 8.21
C GLN A 71 7.79 -9.21 7.47
N TRP A 72 7.46 -10.32 6.82
CA TRP A 72 6.16 -10.50 6.19
C TRP A 72 5.07 -10.78 7.25
N CYS A 73 3.93 -10.12 7.10
CA CYS A 73 2.70 -10.45 7.81
C CYS A 73 2.08 -11.69 7.16
N ASP A 74 2.24 -12.84 7.81
CA ASP A 74 1.75 -14.13 7.31
C ASP A 74 0.31 -14.43 7.75
N GLU A 75 -0.13 -13.79 8.84
CA GLU A 75 -1.50 -13.83 9.33
C GLU A 75 -2.20 -12.48 9.08
N LEU A 76 -3.34 -12.56 8.39
CA LEU A 76 -4.16 -11.42 8.03
C LEU A 76 -5.44 -11.45 8.85
N ASP A 77 -5.91 -10.26 9.22
CA ASP A 77 -7.16 -10.12 9.94
C ASP A 77 -8.38 -10.45 9.05
N SER A 78 -9.51 -10.77 9.68
CA SER A 78 -10.74 -11.14 8.96
C SER A 78 -11.35 -10.00 8.12
N SER A 79 -10.91 -8.77 8.38
CA SER A 79 -11.35 -7.55 7.70
C SER A 79 -10.42 -7.12 6.57
N PHE A 80 -9.32 -7.84 6.33
CA PHE A 80 -8.42 -7.54 5.24
C PHE A 80 -9.16 -7.68 3.89
N PRO A 81 -9.01 -6.70 2.97
CA PRO A 81 -8.04 -5.61 2.95
C PRO A 81 -8.58 -4.24 3.45
N TYR A 82 -9.74 -4.21 4.09
CA TYR A 82 -10.40 -2.97 4.55
C TYR A 82 -9.82 -2.43 5.86
N SER A 83 -9.28 -3.32 6.69
CA SER A 83 -8.49 -3.02 7.88
C SER A 83 -7.19 -3.82 7.83
N MET A 84 -6.14 -3.28 8.45
CA MET A 84 -4.84 -3.93 8.62
C MET A 84 -4.37 -3.84 10.07
N ALA A 85 -5.29 -3.52 10.99
CA ALA A 85 -4.98 -3.24 12.39
C ALA A 85 -4.44 -4.48 13.12
N ASP A 86 -4.92 -5.66 12.74
CA ASP A 86 -4.57 -6.92 13.41
C ASP A 86 -3.77 -7.87 12.48
N ASN A 87 -3.25 -7.36 11.36
CA ASN A 87 -2.29 -8.11 10.54
C ASN A 87 -0.99 -8.25 11.32
N SER A 88 -0.49 -9.47 11.46
CA SER A 88 0.69 -9.72 12.30
C SER A 88 1.78 -10.47 11.55
N CYS A 89 3.02 -10.06 11.78
CA CYS A 89 4.19 -10.87 11.46
C CYS A 89 4.50 -11.82 12.63
N PRO A 90 5.36 -12.85 12.41
CA PRO A 90 5.70 -13.81 13.45
C PRO A 90 6.24 -13.20 14.75
N ILE A 91 6.87 -12.02 14.69
CA ILE A 91 7.42 -11.33 15.85
C ILE A 91 6.33 -10.55 16.60
N CYS A 92 5.53 -9.73 15.89
CA CYS A 92 4.37 -9.04 16.49
C CYS A 92 3.43 -9.99 17.25
N ARG A 93 3.25 -11.22 16.72
CA ARG A 93 2.40 -12.24 17.35
C ARG A 93 3.01 -12.82 18.63
N GLY A 94 4.34 -12.92 18.69
CA GLY A 94 5.09 -13.47 19.82
C GLY A 94 5.36 -12.47 20.95
N ASP A 95 5.18 -11.17 20.70
CA ASP A 95 5.32 -10.09 21.69
C ASP A 95 4.04 -9.83 22.51
N ASN A 96 3.07 -10.76 22.48
CA ASN A 96 1.83 -10.73 23.28
C ASN A 96 1.98 -11.41 24.64
#